data_AF-A0AB72ZRN1-F1
#
_entry.id   AF-A0AB72ZRN1-F1
#
_cell.length_a   1.000
_cell.length_b   1.000
_cell.length_c   1.000
_cell.angle_alpha   90.00
_cell.angle_beta   90.00
_cell.angle_gamma   90.00
#
_symmetry.space_group_name_H-M   'P 1'
#
loop_
_entity.id
_entity.type
_entity.pdbx_description
1 polymer ?
#
loop_
_entity_poly.entity_id
_entity_poly.type
_entity_poly.pdbx_seq_one_letter_code
_entity_poly.pdbx_strand_id
1 'polypeptide(L)'
;MFNQNIQCKKILSLFLVLSGTAFLSGCVYHNYGSPHINGVITDQGQTLAGVKVSLANFDQKIQTTTTDTKGHFSFIPQGEWNVFIPIGPQDRMNNWSIIIEQGPLEITGYKRSHLGGAFSGYSYRDHITLVCDVSLSRKDIGDSDNNPVCRPDIDSQ
;
A
#
# COMPACT_ATOMS: atom_id res chain seq x y z
N MET A 1 18.31 -0.53 2.10
CA MET A 1 18.76 0.88 2.10
C MET A 1 17.95 1.63 3.16
N PHE A 2 18.55 1.99 4.29
CA PHE A 2 17.85 2.60 5.44
C PHE A 2 17.52 4.08 5.13
N ASN A 3 16.24 4.45 5.07
CA ASN A 3 15.79 5.75 4.54
C ASN A 3 15.28 6.73 5.63
N GLN A 4 16.19 7.60 6.06
CA GLN A 4 16.09 9.04 6.41
C GLN A 4 14.99 9.69 7.29
N ASN A 5 13.96 9.04 7.86
CA ASN A 5 13.00 9.78 8.72
C ASN A 5 12.61 9.11 10.05
N ILE A 6 13.58 8.48 10.72
CA ILE A 6 13.38 7.94 12.08
C ILE A 6 14.12 8.85 13.07
N GLN A 7 13.38 9.70 13.79
CA GLN A 7 13.94 10.59 14.82
C GLN A 7 13.77 9.94 16.21
N CYS A 8 14.56 8.91 16.52
CA CYS A 8 14.61 8.36 17.89
C CYS A 8 15.50 9.26 18.76
N LYS A 9 14.90 10.20 19.49
CA LYS A 9 15.63 11.11 20.40
C LYS A 9 15.97 10.39 21.72
N LYS A 10 17.26 10.22 22.01
CA LYS A 10 17.75 9.96 23.39
C LYS A 10 17.99 11.30 24.07
N ILE A 11 17.12 11.69 25.01
CA ILE A 11 17.36 12.85 25.87
C ILE A 11 18.35 12.41 26.95
N LEU A 12 19.62 12.75 26.77
CA LEU A 12 20.69 12.52 27.75
C LEU A 12 20.61 13.61 28.83
N SER A 13 19.71 13.45 29.81
CA SER A 13 19.68 14.32 30.99
C SER A 13 20.64 13.78 32.03
N LEU A 14 21.78 14.48 32.13
CA LEU A 14 22.78 14.32 33.17
C LEU A 14 22.17 14.74 34.52
N PHE A 15 22.38 13.90 35.55
CA PHE A 15 22.11 14.08 36.99
C PHE A 15 20.75 13.60 37.58
N LEU A 16 20.84 12.40 38.18
CA LEU A 16 20.54 12.13 39.60
C LEU A 16 19.06 12.08 40.09
N VAL A 17 18.20 11.28 39.43
CA VAL A 17 17.04 10.61 40.08
C VAL A 17 16.92 9.17 39.54
N LEU A 18 17.73 8.29 40.11
CA LEU A 18 17.86 6.85 39.82
C LEU A 18 16.88 6.11 40.77
N SER A 19 15.79 5.47 40.35
CA SER A 19 15.78 4.04 39.98
C SER A 19 14.37 3.49 39.63
N GLY A 20 13.45 4.32 39.10
CA GLY A 20 12.04 3.90 38.88
C GLY A 20 11.50 4.03 37.45
N THR A 21 12.02 4.95 36.64
CA THR A 21 11.48 5.18 35.28
C THR A 21 12.46 4.68 34.24
N ALA A 22 12.49 3.35 34.06
CA ALA A 22 13.16 2.75 32.92
C ALA A 22 12.47 3.21 31.63
N PHE A 23 13.14 4.12 30.90
CA PHE A 23 13.26 4.15 29.45
C PHE A 23 12.07 3.69 28.59
N LEU A 24 10.90 4.33 28.67
CA LEU A 24 10.01 4.33 27.50
C LEU A 24 10.56 5.30 26.46
N SER A 25 11.62 4.90 25.74
CA SER A 25 12.00 5.57 24.50
C SER A 25 11.00 5.18 23.41
N GLY A 26 10.09 6.09 23.07
CA GLY A 26 9.23 5.93 21.90
C GLY A 26 9.91 6.46 20.62
N CYS A 27 9.55 5.93 19.46
CA CYS A 27 9.95 6.51 18.18
C CYS A 27 8.72 6.99 17.42
N VAL A 28 8.78 8.23 16.94
CA VAL A 28 7.76 8.77 16.03
C VAL A 28 8.20 8.47 14.60
N TYR A 29 7.32 7.92 13.80
CA TYR A 29 7.59 7.57 12.41
C TYR A 29 6.40 7.87 11.52
N HIS A 30 6.67 8.26 10.28
CA HIS A 30 5.66 8.49 9.25
C HIS A 30 5.64 7.30 8.30
N ASN A 31 4.46 6.76 8.02
CA ASN A 31 4.32 5.60 7.15
C ASN A 31 3.07 5.70 6.28
N TYR A 32 2.97 4.80 5.30
CA TYR A 32 1.84 4.74 4.38
C TYR A 32 1.23 3.32 4.38
N GLY A 33 -0.09 3.23 4.18
CA GLY A 33 -0.81 1.95 4.09
C GLY A 33 -0.60 1.19 2.78
N SER A 34 -0.21 1.92 1.73
CA SER A 34 0.15 1.42 0.40
C SER A 34 1.30 2.24 -0.19
N PRO A 35 2.03 1.75 -1.20
CA PRO A 35 2.99 2.55 -1.95
C PRO A 35 2.26 3.56 -2.86
N HIS A 36 2.99 4.43 -3.53
CA HIS A 36 2.47 5.15 -4.68
C HIS A 36 2.16 4.14 -5.78
N ILE A 37 0.94 4.15 -6.31
CA ILE A 37 0.50 3.15 -7.28
C ILE A 37 0.27 3.86 -8.59
N ASN A 38 0.97 3.44 -9.62
CA ASN A 38 0.65 3.76 -11.01
C ASN A 38 0.12 2.52 -11.69
N GLY A 39 -0.65 2.68 -12.76
CA GLY A 39 -0.97 1.53 -13.58
C GLY A 39 -1.65 1.88 -14.88
N VAL A 40 -1.85 0.84 -15.68
CA VAL A 40 -2.58 0.88 -16.94
C VAL A 40 -3.61 -0.25 -16.98
N ILE A 41 -4.83 0.08 -17.40
CA ILE A 41 -5.89 -0.90 -17.60
C ILE A 41 -6.05 -1.17 -19.10
N THR A 42 -6.03 -2.44 -19.44
CA THR A 42 -6.26 -2.94 -20.80
C THR A 42 -7.35 -4.00 -20.81
N ASP A 43 -7.97 -4.20 -21.96
CA ASP A 43 -8.83 -5.34 -22.28
C ASP A 43 -8.31 -5.98 -23.57
N GLN A 44 -7.83 -7.22 -23.49
CA GLN A 44 -7.25 -7.92 -24.64
C GLN A 44 -6.12 -7.10 -25.32
N GLY A 45 -5.33 -6.39 -24.51
CA GLY A 45 -4.24 -5.53 -24.97
C GLY A 45 -4.64 -4.13 -25.43
N GLN A 46 -5.93 -3.79 -25.48
CA GLN A 46 -6.39 -2.44 -25.79
C GLN A 46 -6.59 -1.61 -24.52
N THR A 47 -6.04 -0.40 -24.46
CA THR A 47 -6.17 0.50 -23.30
C THR A 47 -7.62 0.94 -23.06
N LEU A 48 -8.06 0.91 -21.79
CA LEU A 48 -9.42 1.27 -21.41
C LEU A 48 -9.49 2.61 -20.68
N ALA A 49 -10.09 3.60 -21.35
CA ALA A 49 -10.37 4.92 -20.77
C ALA A 49 -11.70 4.95 -20.01
N GLY A 50 -11.84 5.85 -19.04
CA GLY A 50 -13.10 6.08 -18.33
C GLY A 50 -13.47 5.00 -17.31
N VAL A 51 -12.55 4.08 -17.00
CA VAL A 51 -12.77 3.00 -16.01
C VAL A 51 -12.55 3.57 -14.62
N LYS A 52 -13.51 3.33 -13.72
CA LYS A 52 -13.35 3.74 -12.32
C LYS A 52 -12.48 2.72 -11.58
N VAL A 53 -11.48 3.23 -10.88
CA VAL A 53 -10.50 2.46 -10.12
C VAL A 53 -10.50 2.97 -8.69
N SER A 54 -10.53 2.08 -7.72
CA SER A 54 -10.47 2.44 -6.31
C SER A 54 -9.27 1.76 -5.62
N LEU A 55 -8.58 2.52 -4.79
CA LEU A 55 -7.63 2.02 -3.82
C LEU A 55 -8.38 1.72 -2.53
N ALA A 56 -8.26 0.49 -2.03
CA ALA A 56 -8.80 0.09 -0.75
C ALA A 56 -7.71 -0.29 0.24
N ASN A 57 -7.95 -0.02 1.52
CA ASN A 57 -7.14 -0.42 2.66
C ASN A 57 -8.03 -1.21 3.62
N PHE A 58 -7.65 -2.44 3.98
CA PHE A 58 -8.51 -3.37 4.74
C PHE A 58 -9.95 -3.45 4.21
N ASP A 59 -10.09 -3.62 2.89
CA ASP A 59 -11.36 -3.74 2.16
C ASP A 59 -12.25 -2.46 2.19
N GLN A 60 -11.76 -1.36 2.75
CA GLN A 60 -12.41 -0.04 2.70
C GLN A 60 -11.82 0.80 1.55
N LYS A 61 -12.66 1.27 0.62
CA LYS A 61 -12.24 2.20 -0.45
C LYS A 61 -11.83 3.54 0.17
N ILE A 62 -10.56 3.91 0.04
CA ILE A 62 -9.98 5.14 0.59
C ILE A 62 -9.74 6.22 -0.47
N GLN A 63 -9.62 5.83 -1.74
CA GLN A 63 -9.46 6.76 -2.86
C GLN A 63 -10.06 6.15 -4.12
N THR A 64 -10.65 6.97 -4.98
CA THR A 64 -11.20 6.57 -6.27
C THR A 64 -10.75 7.54 -7.35
N THR A 65 -10.39 7.01 -8.51
CA THR A 65 -10.03 7.78 -9.70
C THR A 65 -10.66 7.14 -10.94
N THR A 66 -10.50 7.79 -12.08
CA THR A 66 -10.95 7.29 -13.38
C THR A 66 -9.77 7.27 -14.34
N THR A 67 -9.65 6.19 -15.13
CA THR A 67 -8.56 6.06 -16.09
C THR A 67 -8.62 7.14 -17.16
N ASP A 68 -7.45 7.62 -17.57
CA ASP A 68 -7.31 8.61 -18.64
C ASP A 68 -7.55 8.00 -20.03
N THR A 69 -7.37 8.81 -21.10
CA THR A 69 -7.56 8.37 -22.50
C THR A 69 -6.63 7.23 -22.94
N LYS A 70 -5.55 6.99 -22.21
CA LYS A 70 -4.56 5.93 -22.45
C LYS A 70 -4.72 4.78 -21.44
N GLY A 71 -5.77 4.79 -20.64
CA GLY A 71 -6.04 3.77 -19.63
C GLY A 71 -5.18 3.88 -18.36
N HIS A 72 -4.45 4.98 -18.16
CA HIS A 72 -3.60 5.15 -16.99
C HIS A 72 -4.39 5.59 -15.76
N PHE A 73 -3.94 5.14 -14.59
CA PHE A 73 -4.41 5.62 -13.28
C PHE A 73 -3.23 5.78 -12.32
N SER A 74 -3.41 6.63 -11.29
CA SER A 74 -2.40 6.84 -10.24
C SER A 74 -3.05 7.12 -8.88
N PHE A 75 -2.44 6.60 -7.82
CA PHE A 75 -2.79 6.88 -6.43
C PHE A 75 -1.55 7.31 -5.64
N ILE A 76 -1.71 8.39 -4.89
CA ILE A 76 -0.71 8.89 -3.92
C ILE A 76 -1.38 8.81 -2.55
N PRO A 77 -1.21 7.69 -1.82
CA PRO A 77 -1.83 7.52 -0.52
C PRO A 77 -1.33 8.57 0.48
N GLN A 78 -2.21 8.99 1.37
CA GLN A 78 -1.83 9.84 2.50
C GLN A 78 -1.10 8.99 3.54
N GLY A 79 -0.03 9.56 4.10
CA GLY A 79 0.73 8.93 5.19
C GLY A 79 0.17 9.32 6.55
N GLU A 80 0.50 8.51 7.56
CA GLU A 80 0.11 8.73 8.94
C GLU A 80 1.33 8.75 9.88
N TRP A 81 1.31 9.68 10.83
CA TRP A 81 2.29 9.74 11.91
C TRP A 81 1.91 8.78 13.02
N ASN A 82 2.85 7.91 13.38
CA ASN A 82 2.66 6.85 14.35
C ASN A 82 3.71 6.96 15.47
N VAL A 83 3.31 6.59 16.69
CA VAL A 83 4.19 6.51 17.85
C VAL A 83 4.41 5.05 18.19
N PHE A 84 5.65 4.58 18.04
CA PHE A 84 6.04 3.26 18.47
C PHE A 84 6.50 3.31 19.93
N ILE A 85 5.87 2.51 20.78
CA ILE A 85 6.30 2.26 22.15
C ILE A 85 6.72 0.78 22.23
N PRO A 86 7.96 0.44 22.65
CA PRO A 86 8.46 -0.93 22.63
C PRO A 86 7.89 -1.77 23.78
N ILE A 87 6.57 -1.96 23.81
CA ILE A 87 5.86 -2.83 24.75
C ILE A 87 5.47 -4.14 24.05
N GLY A 88 6.33 -5.15 24.16
CA GLY A 88 6.07 -6.48 23.59
C GLY A 88 6.14 -6.54 22.04
N PRO A 89 5.71 -7.65 21.43
CA PRO A 89 5.63 -7.77 19.98
C PRO A 89 4.59 -6.81 19.42
N GLN A 90 5.01 -6.01 18.43
CA GLN A 90 4.19 -5.02 17.76
C GLN A 90 4.29 -5.32 16.26
N ASP A 91 3.55 -6.34 15.84
CA ASP A 91 3.45 -6.69 14.44
C ASP A 91 2.46 -5.76 13.74
N ARG A 92 2.71 -5.51 12.47
CA ARG A 92 1.88 -4.68 11.61
C ARG A 92 1.43 -5.50 10.42
N MET A 93 0.11 -5.56 10.24
CA MET A 93 -0.50 -5.99 8.99
C MET A 93 -0.64 -4.79 8.06
N ASN A 94 -0.23 -4.95 6.81
CA ASN A 94 -0.61 -4.07 5.71
C ASN A 94 -1.48 -4.86 4.75
N ASN A 95 -2.64 -4.34 4.38
CA ASN A 95 -3.54 -4.96 3.43
C ASN A 95 -4.15 -3.88 2.54
N TRP A 96 -3.74 -3.83 1.29
CA TRP A 96 -4.31 -2.91 0.30
C TRP A 96 -4.65 -3.62 -0.99
N SER A 97 -5.63 -3.08 -1.70
CA SER A 97 -6.08 -3.63 -2.98
C SER A 97 -6.46 -2.55 -3.98
N ILE A 98 -6.36 -2.89 -5.26
CA ILE A 98 -6.93 -2.13 -6.37
C ILE A 98 -8.20 -2.83 -6.80
N ILE A 99 -9.26 -2.04 -6.87
CA ILE A 99 -10.60 -2.46 -7.26
C ILE A 99 -10.94 -1.76 -8.57
N ILE A 100 -11.37 -2.52 -9.56
CA ILE A 100 -11.74 -2.04 -10.89
C ILE A 100 -13.26 -2.20 -11.04
N GLU A 101 -13.95 -1.11 -11.34
CA GLU A 101 -15.40 -1.09 -11.56
C GLU A 101 -15.69 -1.11 -13.07
N GLN A 102 -16.33 -2.19 -13.54
CA GLN A 102 -16.76 -2.36 -14.93
C GLN A 102 -18.28 -2.42 -15.00
N GLY A 103 -18.91 -1.24 -15.11
CA GLY A 103 -20.37 -1.14 -15.07
C GLY A 103 -20.92 -1.63 -13.72
N PRO A 104 -21.74 -2.69 -13.67
CA PRO A 104 -22.26 -3.23 -12.41
C PRO A 104 -21.29 -4.16 -11.67
N LEU A 105 -20.17 -4.55 -12.29
CA LEU A 105 -19.24 -5.53 -11.74
C LEU A 105 -18.06 -4.83 -11.04
N GLU A 106 -17.70 -5.34 -9.86
CA GLU A 106 -16.53 -4.91 -9.10
C GLU A 106 -15.51 -6.06 -9.04
N ILE A 107 -14.31 -5.82 -9.55
CA ILE A 107 -13.24 -6.83 -9.66
C ILE A 107 -12.07 -6.41 -8.78
N THR A 108 -11.57 -7.32 -7.94
CA THR A 108 -10.29 -7.08 -7.23
C THR A 108 -9.15 -7.31 -8.21
N GLY A 109 -8.57 -6.23 -8.71
CA GLY A 109 -7.51 -6.27 -9.72
C GLY A 109 -6.16 -6.72 -9.15
N TYR A 110 -5.81 -6.19 -7.97
CA TYR A 110 -4.59 -6.52 -7.25
C TYR A 110 -4.87 -6.51 -5.76
N LYS A 111 -4.28 -7.43 -4.99
CA LYS A 111 -4.30 -7.41 -3.54
C LYS A 111 -2.92 -7.76 -3.00
N ARG A 112 -2.46 -7.00 -2.01
CA ARG A 112 -1.22 -7.29 -1.29
C ARG A 112 -1.47 -7.21 0.20
N SER A 113 -1.21 -8.34 0.85
CA SER A 113 -1.22 -8.47 2.30
C SER A 113 0.18 -8.85 2.77
N HIS A 114 0.71 -8.12 3.75
CA HIS A 114 2.01 -8.42 4.36
C HIS A 114 1.96 -8.17 5.86
N LEU A 115 2.37 -9.19 6.62
CA LEU A 115 2.64 -9.07 8.04
C LEU A 115 4.14 -8.86 8.25
N GLY A 116 4.50 -7.78 8.95
CA GLY A 116 5.89 -7.51 9.31
C GLY A 116 5.97 -6.80 10.67
N GLY A 117 7.16 -6.39 11.10
CA GLY A 117 7.31 -5.66 12.36
C GLY A 117 6.73 -4.23 12.31
N ALA A 118 6.76 -3.52 13.44
CA ALA A 118 6.17 -2.18 13.60
C ALA A 118 6.54 -1.14 12.51
N PHE A 119 7.69 -1.30 11.86
CA PHE A 119 8.21 -0.40 10.82
C PHE A 119 8.09 -0.96 9.39
N SER A 120 7.33 -2.05 9.17
CA SER A 120 7.13 -2.69 7.85
C SER A 120 6.19 -1.94 6.89
N GLY A 121 5.85 -0.68 7.20
CA GLY A 121 5.01 0.16 6.34
C GLY A 121 5.73 0.64 5.10
N TYR A 122 4.97 1.22 4.18
CA TYR A 122 5.53 1.88 3.01
C TYR A 122 6.11 3.24 3.36
N SER A 123 7.08 3.69 2.56
CA SER A 123 7.66 5.02 2.54
C SER A 123 7.11 5.86 1.39
N TYR A 124 7.30 7.18 1.44
CA TYR A 124 6.89 8.11 0.36
C TYR A 124 7.58 7.82 -0.99
N ARG A 125 8.72 7.12 -0.97
CA ARG A 125 9.47 6.79 -2.19
C ARG A 125 9.06 5.44 -2.78
N ASP A 126 8.28 4.67 -2.05
CA ASP A 126 7.87 3.36 -2.49
C ASP A 126 6.81 3.54 -3.57
N HIS A 127 7.07 2.94 -4.73
CA HIS A 127 6.17 3.00 -5.85
C HIS A 127 6.00 1.60 -6.43
N ILE A 128 4.86 1.37 -7.05
CA ILE A 128 4.56 0.17 -7.81
C ILE A 128 3.81 0.56 -9.07
N THR A 129 4.20 -0.02 -10.19
CA THR A 129 3.48 0.11 -11.46
C THR A 129 2.73 -1.19 -11.70
N LEU A 130 1.44 -1.09 -12.02
CA LEU A 130 0.57 -2.24 -12.28
C LEU A 130 0.15 -2.26 -13.75
N VAL A 131 0.26 -3.42 -14.39
CA VAL A 131 -0.31 -3.68 -15.70
C VAL A 131 -1.51 -4.60 -15.51
N CYS A 132 -2.69 -4.13 -15.89
CA CYS A 132 -3.95 -4.83 -15.69
C CYS A 132 -4.57 -5.25 -17.03
N ASP A 133 -5.01 -6.51 -17.14
CA ASP A 133 -5.82 -6.99 -18.27
C ASP A 133 -7.14 -7.57 -17.75
N VAL A 134 -8.21 -6.78 -17.86
CA VAL A 134 -9.55 -7.13 -17.36
C VAL A 134 -10.16 -8.32 -18.09
N SER A 135 -9.65 -8.69 -19.28
CA SER A 135 -10.11 -9.89 -20.00
C SER A 135 -9.85 -11.17 -19.21
N LEU A 136 -8.84 -11.17 -18.34
CA LEU A 136 -8.49 -12.30 -17.48
C LEU A 136 -9.63 -12.63 -16.50
N SER A 137 -10.30 -11.61 -15.97
CA SER A 137 -11.45 -11.80 -15.07
C SER A 137 -12.63 -12.51 -15.74
N ARG A 138 -12.74 -12.49 -17.07
CA ARG A 138 -13.79 -13.20 -17.83
C ARG A 138 -13.42 -14.66 -18.14
N LYS A 139 -12.12 -14.99 -18.08
CA LYS A 139 -11.59 -16.31 -18.44
C LYS A 139 -11.59 -17.27 -17.24
N ASP A 140 -11.58 -16.73 -16.03
CA ASP A 140 -11.44 -17.48 -14.78
C ASP A 140 -12.79 -17.89 -14.16
N ILE A 141 -13.73 -18.41 -14.97
CA ILE A 141 -14.79 -19.28 -14.43
C ILE A 141 -14.14 -20.66 -14.18
N GLY A 142 -13.27 -20.77 -13.17
CA GLY A 142 -12.62 -22.05 -12.86
C GLY A 142 -11.54 -22.12 -11.77
N ASP A 143 -10.82 -21.04 -11.43
CA ASP A 143 -9.80 -21.08 -10.37
C ASP A 143 -9.51 -19.67 -9.83
N SER A 144 -10.19 -19.29 -8.74
CA SER A 144 -10.42 -17.89 -8.35
C SER A 144 -9.34 -17.26 -7.44
N ASP A 145 -8.16 -17.85 -7.27
CA ASP A 145 -7.13 -17.23 -6.40
C ASP A 145 -5.72 -17.12 -7.02
N ASN A 146 -5.45 -17.78 -8.15
CA ASN A 146 -4.06 -17.92 -8.63
C ASN A 146 -3.64 -16.92 -9.72
N ASN A 147 -4.57 -16.12 -10.27
CA ASN A 147 -4.24 -15.22 -11.36
C ASN A 147 -4.83 -13.80 -11.18
N PRO A 148 -4.10 -12.87 -10.55
CA PRO A 148 -4.58 -11.51 -10.41
C PRO A 148 -4.66 -10.82 -11.78
N VAL A 149 -5.76 -10.09 -12.01
CA VAL A 149 -6.01 -9.29 -13.22
C VAL A 149 -4.89 -8.28 -13.47
N CYS A 150 -4.33 -7.74 -12.40
CA CYS A 150 -3.18 -6.84 -12.42
C CYS A 150 -1.92 -7.54 -11.93
N ARG A 151 -0.80 -7.26 -12.59
CA ARG A 151 0.53 -7.71 -12.16
C ARG A 151 1.48 -6.52 -12.00
N PRO A 152 2.45 -6.60 -11.07
CA PRO A 152 3.52 -5.61 -11.00
C PRO A 152 4.33 -5.62 -12.29
N ASP A 153 4.63 -4.43 -12.81
CA ASP A 153 5.59 -4.27 -13.90
C ASP A 153 7.01 -4.38 -13.34
N ILE A 154 7.65 -5.53 -13.56
CA ILE A 154 8.98 -5.86 -13.03
C ILE A 154 10.07 -5.06 -13.76
N ASP A 155 9.79 -4.58 -14.97
CA ASP A 155 10.75 -3.80 -15.79
C ASP A 155 10.80 -2.31 -15.39
N SER A 156 9.99 -1.90 -14.39
CA SER A 156 9.85 -0.51 -13.95
C SER A 156 10.48 -0.18 -12.57
N GLN A 157 11.21 -1.12 -11.96
CA GLN A 157 11.85 -0.99 -10.63
C GLN A 157 13.33 -0.62 -10.67
#